data_AF-A0A1D9G690-F1
#
_entry.id   AF-A0A1D9G690-F1
#
_cell.length_a   1.000
_cell.length_b   1.000
_cell.length_c   1.000
_cell.angle_alpha   90.00
_cell.angle_beta   90.00
_cell.angle_gamma   90.00
#
_symmetry.space_group_name_H-M   'P 1'
#
loop_
_entity.id
_entity.type
_entity.pdbx_description
1 polymer ?
#
loop_
_entity_poly.entity_id
_entity_poly.type
_entity_poly.pdbx_seq_one_letter_code
_entity_poly.pdbx_strand_id
1 'polypeptide(L)'
;MGCNTSDNALEKSRYQPLNIAESKGKGIGDDPKAIALDLFGNKETVKSEFTEEIKVIDQQAFEKILILTQMNLPDDKVRGRRYRLQFEFDQSTGKWNLKEAGRQQSCYKSEKPTDWTIEPCS
;
A
#
# COMPACT_ATOMS: atom_id res chain seq x y z
N MET A 1 28.03 3.42 8.84
CA MET A 1 27.03 3.62 7.77
C MET A 1 25.79 2.83 8.12
N GLY A 2 24.67 3.51 8.41
CA GLY A 2 23.41 2.86 8.80
C GLY A 2 22.59 2.47 7.58
N CYS A 3 22.37 1.18 7.38
CA CYS A 3 21.35 0.71 6.44
C CYS A 3 19.97 1.01 7.03
N ASN A 4 19.38 2.16 6.68
CA ASN A 4 17.97 2.44 6.95
C ASN A 4 17.13 1.61 5.97
N THR A 5 16.73 0.42 6.38
CA THR A 5 15.88 -0.51 5.61
C THR A 5 14.48 0.08 5.31
N SER A 6 14.14 1.25 5.86
CA SER A 6 12.88 1.97 5.67
C SER A 6 12.81 2.81 4.38
N ASP A 7 13.93 3.09 3.73
CA ASP A 7 13.99 4.03 2.59
C ASP A 7 13.32 3.44 1.34
N ASN A 8 13.58 2.16 1.06
CA ASN A 8 13.11 1.48 -0.14
C ASN A 8 11.57 1.35 -0.25
N ALA A 9 10.86 1.32 0.88
CA ALA A 9 9.41 1.24 0.87
C ALA A 9 8.74 2.62 0.65
N LEU A 10 9.47 3.71 0.93
CA LEU A 10 9.01 5.09 0.75
C LEU A 10 9.24 5.60 -0.68
N GLU A 11 10.22 5.06 -1.39
CA GLU A 11 10.59 5.40 -2.76
C GLU A 11 9.42 5.19 -3.74
N LYS A 12 8.71 6.27 -4.08
CA LYS A 12 7.56 6.26 -4.99
C LYS A 12 7.87 5.62 -6.35
N SER A 13 9.05 5.89 -6.89
CA SER A 13 9.49 5.40 -8.22
C SER A 13 9.56 3.87 -8.31
N ARG A 14 9.59 3.17 -7.18
CA ARG A 14 9.58 1.71 -7.14
C ARG A 14 8.17 1.11 -7.22
N TYR A 15 7.13 1.92 -7.16
CA TYR A 15 5.74 1.46 -7.20
C TYR A 15 5.10 1.77 -8.55
N GLN A 16 4.28 0.84 -9.02
CA GLN A 16 3.44 1.09 -10.18
C GLN A 16 2.32 2.05 -9.76
N PRO A 17 2.19 3.24 -10.37
CA PRO A 17 1.15 4.18 -10.00
C PRO A 17 -0.23 3.57 -10.29
N LEU A 18 -1.13 3.68 -9.32
CA LEU A 18 -2.52 3.26 -9.46
C LEU A 18 -3.38 4.49 -9.79
N ASN A 19 -4.33 4.31 -10.69
CA ASN A 19 -5.28 5.35 -11.02
C ASN A 19 -6.34 5.45 -9.91
N ILE A 20 -6.16 6.39 -8.99
CA ILE A 20 -7.11 6.66 -7.91
C ILE A 20 -8.25 7.60 -8.32
N ALA A 21 -8.24 8.14 -9.54
CA ALA A 21 -9.30 9.02 -10.02
C ALA A 21 -10.64 8.27 -10.17
N GLU A 22 -10.60 6.95 -10.34
CA GLU A 22 -11.78 6.09 -10.42
C GLU A 22 -12.44 5.87 -9.05
N SER A 23 -11.70 6.03 -7.95
CA SER A 23 -12.18 5.89 -6.58
C SER A 23 -12.91 7.14 -6.04
N LYS A 24 -13.52 7.97 -6.91
CA LYS A 24 -14.18 9.26 -6.57
C LYS A 24 -14.92 9.23 -5.23
N GLY A 25 -14.39 9.97 -4.24
CA GLY A 25 -14.99 10.16 -2.92
C GLY A 25 -14.66 9.08 -1.88
N LYS A 26 -14.24 7.88 -2.27
CA LYS A 26 -13.82 6.81 -1.33
C LYS A 26 -12.42 7.03 -0.74
N GLY A 27 -11.63 7.88 -1.37
CA GLY A 27 -10.31 8.31 -0.87
C GLY A 27 -10.35 9.38 0.21
N ILE A 28 -11.53 9.77 0.72
CA ILE A 28 -11.70 10.90 1.63
C ILE A 28 -12.30 10.42 2.95
N GLY A 29 -11.69 10.77 4.09
CA GLY A 29 -12.21 10.36 5.40
C GLY A 29 -11.35 10.84 6.58
N ASP A 30 -11.79 10.52 7.78
CA ASP A 30 -11.14 10.98 9.03
C ASP A 30 -9.92 10.14 9.40
N ASP A 31 -9.91 8.85 9.03
CA ASP A 31 -8.81 7.94 9.30
C ASP A 31 -8.20 7.35 8.02
N PRO A 32 -6.94 7.67 7.70
CA PRO A 32 -6.31 7.22 6.46
C PRO A 32 -6.00 5.72 6.46
N LYS A 33 -5.92 5.05 7.62
CA LYS A 33 -5.80 3.59 7.67
C LYS A 33 -7.11 2.94 7.24
N ALA A 34 -8.24 3.43 7.74
CA ALA A 34 -9.56 2.94 7.35
C ALA A 34 -9.80 3.13 5.85
N ILE A 35 -9.42 4.29 5.28
CA ILE A 35 -9.50 4.53 3.83
C ILE A 35 -8.62 3.53 3.06
N ALA A 36 -7.38 3.33 3.50
CA ALA A 36 -6.47 2.39 2.87
C ALA A 36 -7.03 0.95 2.85
N LEU A 37 -7.61 0.50 3.97
CA LEU A 37 -8.21 -0.82 4.08
C LEU A 37 -9.53 -0.93 3.27
N ASP A 38 -10.35 0.11 3.21
CA ASP A 38 -11.56 0.07 2.38
C ASP A 38 -11.23 0.03 0.88
N LEU A 39 -10.18 0.75 0.45
CA LEU A 39 -9.82 0.82 -0.96
C LEU A 39 -8.98 -0.37 -1.44
N PHE A 40 -7.99 -0.78 -0.63
CA PHE A 40 -6.96 -1.75 -1.03
C PHE A 40 -6.89 -2.97 -0.11
N GLY A 41 -7.57 -2.93 1.03
CA GLY A 41 -7.66 -4.07 1.94
C GLY A 41 -8.39 -5.24 1.27
N ASN A 42 -8.04 -6.44 1.71
CA ASN A 42 -8.61 -7.63 1.11
C ASN A 42 -10.07 -7.80 1.58
N LYS A 43 -11.00 -7.85 0.62
CA LYS A 43 -12.44 -8.04 0.89
C LYS A 43 -12.89 -9.49 0.69
N GLU A 44 -12.00 -10.35 0.19
CA GLU A 44 -12.31 -11.76 -0.05
C GLU A 44 -12.16 -12.60 1.23
N THR A 45 -12.87 -13.74 1.28
CA THR A 45 -12.72 -14.70 2.35
C THR A 45 -11.33 -15.31 2.29
N VAL A 46 -10.49 -14.92 3.23
CA VAL A 46 -9.08 -15.27 3.26
C VAL A 46 -8.85 -16.71 3.72
N LYS A 47 -7.88 -17.39 3.08
CA LYS A 47 -7.31 -18.64 3.61
C LYS A 47 -6.69 -18.37 4.98
N SER A 48 -6.61 -19.38 5.84
CA SER A 48 -6.14 -19.27 7.23
C SER A 48 -4.71 -18.71 7.38
N GLU A 49 -3.92 -18.64 6.31
CA GLU A 49 -2.54 -18.15 6.32
C GLU A 49 -2.38 -16.72 5.76
N PHE A 50 -3.45 -16.09 5.29
CA PHE A 50 -3.39 -14.70 4.82
C PHE A 50 -3.01 -13.76 5.97
N THR A 51 -2.11 -12.82 5.69
CA THR A 51 -1.78 -11.75 6.63
C THR A 51 -1.87 -10.40 5.94
N GLU A 52 -2.45 -9.43 6.64
CA GLU A 52 -2.54 -8.04 6.20
C GLU A 52 -2.01 -7.14 7.31
N GLU A 53 -1.10 -6.25 6.94
CA GLU A 53 -0.45 -5.34 7.86
C GLU A 53 -0.42 -3.94 7.26
N ILE A 54 -0.88 -2.95 8.04
CA ILE A 54 -0.79 -1.54 7.67
C ILE A 54 0.20 -0.80 8.58
N LYS A 55 1.20 -0.18 7.97
CA LYS A 55 2.23 0.60 8.67
C LYS A 55 2.17 2.06 8.25
N VAL A 56 2.25 2.96 9.22
CA VAL A 56 2.47 4.39 8.96
C VAL A 56 3.97 4.60 8.99
N ILE A 57 4.55 4.98 7.85
CA ILE A 57 6.01 5.11 7.73
C ILE A 57 6.44 6.58 7.82
N ASP A 58 5.61 7.49 7.33
CA ASP A 58 5.86 8.93 7.43
C ASP A 58 4.60 9.66 7.88
N GLN A 59 4.76 10.58 8.83
CA GLN A 59 3.69 11.45 9.31
C GLN A 59 4.26 12.86 9.47
N GLN A 60 4.06 13.67 8.44
CA GLN A 60 4.25 15.10 8.49
C GLN A 60 2.93 15.78 8.88
N ALA A 61 2.97 17.08 9.21
CA ALA A 61 1.82 17.79 9.77
C ALA A 61 0.54 17.69 8.91
N PHE A 62 0.68 17.66 7.59
CA PHE A 62 -0.44 17.55 6.64
C PHE A 62 -0.27 16.43 5.63
N GLU A 63 0.75 15.58 5.77
CA GLU A 63 1.00 14.47 4.87
C GLU A 63 1.25 13.19 5.64
N LYS A 64 0.73 12.08 5.12
CA LYS A 64 0.89 10.78 5.76
C LYS A 64 1.09 9.69 4.72
N ILE A 65 2.15 8.91 4.88
CA ILE A 65 2.45 7.78 4.02
C ILE A 65 2.15 6.49 4.77
N LEU A 66 1.26 5.69 4.21
CA LEU A 66 0.93 4.36 4.68
C LEU A 66 1.41 3.30 3.71
N ILE A 67 1.98 2.23 4.26
CA ILE A 67 2.33 1.02 3.53
C ILE A 67 1.39 -0.09 3.99
N LEU A 68 0.53 -0.56 3.08
CA LEU A 68 -0.30 -1.73 3.29
C LEU A 68 0.40 -2.94 2.66
N THR A 69 0.71 -3.95 3.44
CA THR A 69 1.33 -5.20 2.97
C THR A 69 0.36 -6.36 3.19
N GLN A 70 0.10 -7.11 2.13
CA GLN A 70 -0.72 -8.32 2.12
C GLN A 70 0.15 -9.48 1.70
N MET A 71 0.14 -10.58 2.45
CA MET A 71 0.92 -11.79 2.18
C MET A 71 0.03 -13.01 2.17
N ASN A 72 0.48 -14.06 1.47
CA ASN A 72 -0.24 -15.32 1.28
C ASN A 72 -1.61 -15.06 0.65
N LEU A 73 -1.61 -14.27 -0.42
CA LEU A 73 -2.79 -14.02 -1.24
C LEU A 73 -3.29 -15.33 -1.87
N PRO A 74 -4.58 -15.42 -2.21
CA PRO A 74 -5.14 -16.62 -2.84
C PRO A 74 -4.59 -16.91 -4.25
N ASP A 75 -3.82 -15.98 -4.83
CA ASP A 75 -3.20 -16.07 -6.15
C ASP A 75 -1.95 -16.98 -6.12
N ASP A 76 -1.93 -18.04 -6.94
CA ASP A 76 -0.84 -19.02 -6.95
C ASP A 76 0.50 -18.48 -7.49
N LYS A 77 0.51 -17.29 -8.12
CA LYS A 77 1.72 -16.66 -8.67
C LYS A 77 2.25 -15.55 -7.77
N VAL A 78 1.33 -14.81 -7.15
CA VAL A 78 1.64 -13.65 -6.30
C VAL A 78 1.67 -14.06 -4.84
N ARG A 79 2.87 -14.05 -4.25
CA ARG A 79 3.07 -14.31 -2.82
C ARG A 79 2.51 -13.20 -1.95
N GLY A 80 2.66 -11.96 -2.39
CA GLY A 80 2.19 -10.79 -1.64
C GLY A 80 2.03 -9.55 -2.49
N ARG A 81 1.24 -8.60 -1.99
CA ARG A 81 1.07 -7.27 -2.56
C ARG A 81 1.40 -6.22 -1.53
N ARG A 82 1.99 -5.13 -1.98
CA ARG A 82 2.29 -3.96 -1.17
C ARG A 82 1.76 -2.73 -1.84
N TYR A 83 1.08 -1.88 -1.08
CA TYR A 83 0.58 -0.60 -1.54
C TYR A 83 1.27 0.51 -0.77
N ARG A 84 1.73 1.53 -1.50
CA ARG A 84 2.16 2.80 -0.94
C ARG A 84 1.06 3.82 -1.17
N LEU A 85 0.54 4.38 -0.08
CA LEU A 85 -0.60 5.27 -0.10
C LEU A 85 -0.18 6.59 0.56
N GLN A 86 -0.28 7.67 -0.19
CA GLN A 86 0.04 9.01 0.30
C GLN A 86 -1.25 9.79 0.48
N PHE A 87 -1.44 10.25 1.70
CA PHE A 87 -2.58 11.05 2.12
C PHE A 87 -2.15 12.46 2.42
N GLU A 88 -3.02 13.40 2.12
CA GLU A 88 -2.89 14.81 2.46
C GLU A 88 -4.10 15.23 3.31
N PHE A 89 -3.84 15.93 4.40
CA PHE A 89 -4.88 16.47 5.26
C PHE A 89 -5.39 17.78 4.68
N ASP A 90 -6.68 17.79 4.31
CA ASP A 90 -7.35 18.99 3.86
C ASP A 90 -7.88 19.75 5.07
N GLN A 91 -7.26 20.90 5.35
CA GLN A 91 -7.62 21.75 6.48
C GLN A 91 -8.99 22.43 6.33
N SER A 92 -9.50 22.58 5.11
CA SER A 92 -10.79 23.22 4.85
C SER A 92 -11.95 22.29 5.22
N THR A 93 -11.77 20.99 4.99
CA THR A 93 -12.76 19.96 5.29
C THR A 93 -12.49 19.20 6.59
N GLY A 94 -11.26 19.28 7.11
CA GLY A 94 -10.79 18.53 8.26
C GLY A 94 -10.58 17.03 7.98
N LYS A 95 -10.42 16.63 6.71
CA LYS A 95 -10.37 15.22 6.28
C LYS A 95 -9.08 14.88 5.57
N TRP A 96 -8.68 13.62 5.67
CA TRP A 96 -7.59 13.06 4.87
C TRP A 96 -8.08 12.68 3.49
N ASN A 97 -7.28 13.01 2.48
CA ASN A 97 -7.52 12.71 1.07
C ASN A 97 -6.38 11.85 0.54
N LEU A 98 -6.69 10.73 -0.09
CA LEU A 98 -5.72 9.94 -0.84
C LEU A 98 -5.30 10.73 -2.08
N LYS A 99 -4.04 11.15 -2.13
CA LYS A 99 -3.46 11.90 -3.24
C LYS A 99 -2.78 10.99 -4.23
N GLU A 100 -2.10 9.96 -3.74
CA GLU A 100 -1.36 9.02 -4.57
C GLU A 100 -1.46 7.60 -4.02
N ALA A 101 -1.56 6.63 -4.92
CA ALA A 101 -1.41 5.23 -4.59
C ALA A 101 -0.46 4.57 -5.59
N GLY A 102 0.38 3.68 -5.08
CA GLY A 102 1.26 2.85 -5.87
C GLY A 102 1.20 1.40 -5.39
N ARG A 103 1.45 0.45 -6.30
CA ARG A 103 1.46 -0.98 -6.02
C ARG A 103 2.79 -1.62 -6.36
N GLN A 104 3.19 -2.55 -5.52
CA GLN A 104 4.20 -3.56 -5.77
C GLN A 104 3.62 -4.94 -5.47
N GLN A 105 4.29 -5.96 -5.98
CA GLN A 105 3.98 -7.35 -5.71
C GLN A 105 5.26 -8.15 -5.52
N SER A 106 5.17 -9.23 -4.77
CA SER A 106 6.22 -10.21 -4.61
C SER A 106 5.74 -11.53 -5.20
N CYS A 107 6.55 -12.14 -6.06
CA CYS A 107 6.20 -13.38 -6.75
C CYS A 107 6.73 -14.58 -5.99
N TYR A 108 6.03 -15.72 -6.05
CA TYR A 108 6.53 -16.96 -5.44
C TYR A 108 7.84 -17.45 -6.06
N LYS A 109 8.07 -17.14 -7.35
CA LYS A 109 9.28 -17.50 -8.08
C LYS A 109 10.48 -16.59 -7.82
N SER A 110 10.30 -15.47 -7.11
CA SER A 110 11.41 -14.57 -6.79
C SER A 110 12.36 -15.24 -5.80
N GLU A 111 13.68 -15.10 -6.02
CA GLU A 111 14.71 -15.71 -5.18
C GLU A 111 14.62 -15.28 -3.70
N LYS A 112 14.04 -14.09 -3.43
CA LYS A 112 13.84 -13.56 -2.09
C LYS A 112 12.38 -13.21 -1.82
N PRO A 113 11.82 -13.60 -0.66
CA PRO A 113 10.46 -13.21 -0.23
C PRO A 113 10.24 -11.69 -0.12
N THR A 114 11.34 -10.95 0.05
CA THR A 114 11.36 -9.49 0.19
C THR A 114 11.67 -8.79 -1.12
N ASP A 115 11.71 -9.53 -2.23
CA ASP A 115 11.85 -8.94 -3.55
C ASP A 115 10.49 -8.44 -4.03
N TRP A 116 10.38 -7.11 -4.08
CA TRP A 116 9.18 -6.40 -4.50
C TRP A 116 9.40 -5.81 -5.88
N THR A 117 8.53 -6.18 -6.81
CA THR A 117 8.56 -5.75 -8.20
C THR A 117 7.22 -5.14 -8.62
N ILE A 118 7.25 -4.41 -9.72
CA ILE A 118 6.06 -3.93 -10.44
C ILE A 118 5.73 -4.81 -11.64
N GLU A 119 6.63 -5.73 -12.00
CA GLU A 119 6.46 -6.64 -13.11
C GLU A 119 5.46 -7.76 -12.78
N PRO A 120 4.68 -8.23 -13.77
CA PRO A 120 3.74 -9.33 -13.58
C PRO A 120 4.47 -10.62 -13.19
N CYS A 121 3.96 -11.31 -12.17
CA CYS A 121 4.44 -12.65 -11.82
C CYS A 121 4.08 -13.63 -12.94
N SER A 122 5.10 -14.24 -13.56
CA SER A 122 4.93 -15.18 -14.68
C SER A 122 4.75 -16.62 -14.25
#